data_AF-A0A1L6W656-F1
#
_entry.id   AF-A0A1L6W656-F1
#
_cell.length_a   1.000
_cell.length_b   1.000
_cell.length_c   1.000
_cell.angle_alpha   90.00
_cell.angle_beta   90.00
_cell.angle_gamma   90.00
#
_symmetry.space_group_name_H-M   'P 1'
#
loop_
_entity.id
_entity.type
_entity.pdbx_description
1 polymer ?
#
loop_
_entity_poly.entity_id
_entity_poly.type
_entity_poly.pdbx_seq_one_letter_code
_entity_poly.pdbx_strand_id
1 'polypeptide(L)' 'MNNSINAPRLTSALQLIEQAAAVLVAVSLSAEEMDAADVVDAIKACSSLVNDARAELVILGGEK' A
#
# COMPACT_ATOMS: atom_id res chain seq x y z
N MET A 1 -4.59 -6.55 -25.83
CA MET A 1 -4.56 -5.84 -24.53
C MET A 1 -5.93 -5.97 -23.88
N ASN A 2 -6.09 -6.88 -22.92
CA ASN A 2 -7.36 -7.11 -22.24
C ASN A 2 -7.59 -6.01 -21.18
N ASN A 3 -8.25 -4.92 -21.58
CA ASN A 3 -8.62 -3.83 -20.69
C ASN A 3 -9.45 -4.29 -19.46
N SER A 4 -10.09 -5.47 -19.53
CA SER A 4 -10.89 -6.02 -18.44
C SER A 4 -10.07 -6.56 -17.25
N ILE A 5 -8.80 -6.90 -17.45
CA ILE A 5 -7.91 -7.44 -16.41
C ILE A 5 -7.03 -6.33 -15.81
N ASN A 6 -6.65 -5.37 -16.66
CA ASN A 6 -5.75 -4.27 -16.29
C ASN A 6 -6.40 -3.24 -15.36
N ALA A 7 -7.68 -2.93 -15.58
CA ALA A 7 -8.40 -1.94 -14.76
C ALA A 7 -8.57 -2.39 -13.29
N PRO A 8 -8.97 -3.64 -13.00
CA PRO A 8 -9.01 -4.14 -11.62
C PRO A 8 -7.67 -4.11 -10.88
N ARG A 9 -6.56 -4.45 -11.56
CA ARG A 9 -5.22 -4.44 -10.95
C ARG A 9 -4.75 -3.03 -10.61
N LEU A 10 -4.97 -2.09 -11.53
CA LEU A 10 -4.65 -0.68 -11.28
C LEU A 10 -5.47 -0.14 -10.10
N THR A 11 -6.77 -0.42 -10.05
CA THR A 11 -7.62 -0.02 -8.92
C THR A 11 -7.14 -0.63 -7.61
N SER A 12 -6.78 -1.92 -7.60
CA SER A 12 -6.25 -2.59 -6.41
C SER A 12 -4.94 -1.95 -5.93
N ALA A 13 -4.01 -1.67 -6.83
CA ALA A 13 -2.75 -1.01 -6.50
C ALA A 13 -2.98 0.39 -5.90
N LEU A 14 -3.91 1.17 -6.46
CA LEU A 14 -4.26 2.50 -5.95
C LEU A 14 -4.87 2.42 -4.54
N GLN A 15 -5.78 1.47 -4.31
CA GLN A 15 -6.38 1.26 -2.98
C GLN A 15 -5.33 0.87 -1.93
N LEU A 16 -4.37 0.02 -2.27
CA LEU A 16 -3.28 -0.35 -1.36
C LEU A 16 -2.38 0.86 -1.04
N ILE A 17 -2.13 1.74 -2.01
CA ILE A 17 -1.40 3.00 -1.79
C ILE A 17 -2.19 3.95 -0.88
N GLU A 18 -3.50 4.09 -1.09
CA GLU A 18 -4.37 4.92 -0.24
C GLU A 18 -4.37 4.41 1.22
N GLN A 19 -4.44 3.09 1.42
CA GLN A 19 -4.35 2.49 2.75
C GLN A 19 -2.98 2.75 3.39
N ALA A 20 -1.89 2.60 2.65
CA ALA A 20 -0.54 2.88 3.15
C ALA A 20 -0.39 4.35 3.57
N ALA A 21 -0.93 5.28 2.78
CA ALA A 21 -0.95 6.70 3.12
C ALA A 21 -1.76 6.98 4.39
N ALA A 22 -2.92 6.34 4.55
CA ALA A 22 -3.73 6.47 5.76
C ALA A 22 -2.99 6.00 7.02
N VAL A 23 -2.23 4.89 6.93
CA VAL A 23 -1.36 4.42 8.03
C VAL A 23 -0.30 5.46 8.38
N LEU A 24 0.39 6.04 7.39
CA LEU A 24 1.40 7.08 7.66
C LEU A 24 0.79 8.32 8.33
N VAL A 25 -0.40 8.75 7.88
CA VAL A 25 -1.10 9.90 8.47
C VAL A 25 -1.47 9.60 9.92
N ALA A 26 -2.03 8.42 10.20
CA ALA A 26 -2.37 8.00 11.56
C ALA A 26 -1.14 7.97 12.48
N VAL A 27 -0.03 7.37 12.03
CA VAL A 27 1.23 7.39 12.78
C VAL A 27 1.71 8.82 12.99
N SER A 28 1.68 9.67 11.97
CA SER A 28 2.15 11.06 12.10
C SER A 28 1.32 11.89 13.08
N LEU A 29 0.02 11.59 13.23
CA LEU A 29 -0.88 12.28 14.15
C LEU A 29 -0.77 11.76 15.60
N SER A 30 -0.38 10.50 15.78
CA SER A 30 -0.42 9.83 17.09
C SER A 30 0.94 9.35 17.59
N ALA A 31 2.04 9.59 16.87
CA ALA A 31 3.37 9.06 17.19
C ALA A 31 3.85 9.41 18.60
N GLU A 32 3.49 10.57 19.15
CA GLU A 32 3.89 10.98 20.50
C GLU A 32 3.20 10.15 21.61
N GLU A 33 2.05 9.54 21.29
CA GLU A 33 1.25 8.71 22.21
C GLU A 33 1.41 7.21 21.93
N MET A 34 2.10 6.83 20.84
CA MET A 34 2.32 5.45 20.45
C MET A 34 3.61 4.90 21.05
N ASP A 35 3.57 3.64 21.51
CA ASP A 35 4.80 2.94 21.87
C ASP A 35 5.68 2.75 20.62
N ALA A 36 6.99 2.75 20.81
CA ALA A 36 7.93 2.56 19.70
C ALA A 36 7.68 1.24 18.95
N ALA A 37 7.20 0.20 19.64
CA ALA A 37 6.80 -1.06 19.03
C ALA A 37 5.60 -0.89 18.08
N ASP A 38 4.58 -0.12 18.48
CA ASP A 38 3.40 0.15 17.66
C ASP A 38 3.75 0.97 16.42
N VAL A 39 4.66 1.95 16.56
CA VAL A 39 5.17 2.72 15.42
C VAL A 39 5.89 1.82 14.43
N VAL A 40 6.74 0.92 14.92
CA VAL A 40 7.46 -0.05 14.08
C VAL A 40 6.47 -0.99 13.36
N ASP A 41 5.45 -1.47 14.04
CA ASP A 41 4.47 -2.39 13.45
C ASP A 41 3.58 -1.68 12.42
N ALA A 42 3.20 -0.42 12.67
CA ALA A 42 2.51 0.41 11.69
C ALA A 42 3.38 0.68 10.44
N ILE A 43 4.68 0.92 10.62
CA ILE A 43 5.62 1.07 9.49
C ILE A 43 5.74 -0.24 8.69
N LYS A 44 5.82 -1.40 9.36
CA LYS A 44 5.84 -2.71 8.68
C LYS A 44 4.55 -2.97 7.90
N ALA A 45 3.39 -2.63 8.48
CA ALA A 45 2.11 -2.73 7.81
C ALA A 45 2.08 -1.85 6.55
N CYS A 46 2.51 -0.59 6.66
CA CYS A 46 2.64 0.31 5.52
C CYS A 46 3.58 -0.24 4.45
N SER A 47 4.74 -0.78 4.83
CA SER A 47 5.70 -1.35 3.89
C SER A 47 5.11 -2.54 3.12
N SER A 48 4.32 -3.37 3.80
CA SER A 48 3.64 -4.51 3.18
C SER A 48 2.63 -4.06 2.13
N LEU A 49 1.79 -3.07 2.46
CA LEU A 49 0.82 -2.48 1.52
C LEU A 49 1.49 -1.90 0.25
N VAL A 50 2.62 -1.20 0.41
CA VAL A 50 3.39 -0.66 -0.72
C VAL A 50 3.97 -1.78 -1.58
N ASN A 51 4.46 -2.85 -0.97
CA ASN A 51 4.98 -4.01 -1.69
C ASN A 51 3.88 -4.74 -2.48
N ASP A 52 2.69 -4.89 -1.90
CA ASP A 52 1.54 -5.51 -2.57
C ASP A 52 1.07 -4.64 -3.74
N ALA A 53 1.00 -3.31 -3.57
CA ALA A 53 0.69 -2.39 -4.67
C ALA A 53 1.73 -2.50 -5.80
N ARG A 54 3.02 -2.58 -5.44
CA ARG A 54 4.10 -2.77 -6.41
C ARG A 54 3.96 -4.11 -7.15
N ALA A 55 3.57 -5.19 -6.47
CA ALA A 55 3.34 -6.48 -7.10
C ALA A 55 2.24 -6.40 -8.16
N GLU A 56 1.10 -5.77 -7.84
CA GLU A 56 0.01 -5.54 -8.79
C GLU A 56 0.46 -4.74 -10.02
N LEU A 57 1.24 -3.67 -9.81
CA LEU A 57 1.77 -2.85 -10.91
C LEU A 57 2.81 -3.60 -11.77
N VAL A 58 3.63 -4.46 -11.17
CA VAL A 58 4.58 -5.30 -11.91
C VAL A 58 3.83 -6.30 -12.78
N ILE A 59 2.75 -6.91 -12.29
CA ILE A 59 1.93 -7.81 -13.09
C ILE A 59 1.29 -7.04 -14.26
N LEU A 60 0.74 -5.85 -14.00
CA LEU A 60 0.17 -4.96 -15.01
C LEU A 60 1.19 -4.57 -16.10
N GLY A 61 2.43 -4.26 -15.73
CA GLY A 61 3.51 -3.90 -16.66
C GLY A 61 4.22 -5.08 -17.30
N GLY A 62 4.02 -6.30 -16.76
CA GLY A 62 4.67 -7.54 -17.15
C GLY A 62 3.83 -8.45 -18.05
N GLU A 63 2.53 -8.17 -18.22
CA GLU A 63 1.69 -8.79 -19.26
C GLU A 63 2.18 -8.34 -20.65
N LYS A 64 3.14 -9.09 -21.22
CA LYS A 64 3.48 -9.08 -22.65
C LYS A 64 2.60 -10.04 -23.42
#